data_AF-A0ABD2HC27-F1
#
_entry.id   AF-A0ABD2HC27-F1
#
_cell.length_a   1.000
_cell.length_b   1.000
_cell.length_c   1.000
_cell.angle_alpha   90.00
_cell.angle_beta   90.00
_cell.angle_gamma   90.00
#
_symmetry.space_group_name_H-M   'P 1'
#
loop_
_entity.id
_entity.type
_entity.pdbx_description
1 polymer ?
#
loop_
_entity_poly.entity_id
_entity_poly.type
_entity_poly.pdbx_seq_one_letter_code
_entity_poly.pdbx_strand_id
1 'polypeptide(L)'
;MTNFFSWLDFLDHLMREAPQVLALKLAQCVHRFWLVDVLQPQLLHTCEQVVLVSTSLLSAVVRLVQSSSLLDQIVHFLLRTDALTHLLLQRCDHISDQISMASLSLVEELLQKPHKDILDILVLNYLQNRSYLCSPVGAAEERHLESSEANEDSDDLEEDPFFFSDSQLLPPPLSSSPSASPPSGLGSSADVVNSFLCLVPVQVRSAQLLQEGGYESYVHDAHTLVTDCGSLSLSWDWPLRLRPPSGEDQFFEGPLLGVLFTRLGRVLEQPYEVSLQVTAVLSRLSSFSHPLLQEYLMNPYIHLSHCCRSLFSVLIRLMGELMQRIQPVSNLTDRLLDTRRHLLGLTPNTGLEHLTLLKGIIVLEEFCKELAAIAFVKLPLESRDSPGDSPGPAVPHLDLQ
;
A
#
# COMPACT_ATOMS: atom_id res chain seq x y z
N MET A 1 27.82 -21.17 1.42
CA MET A 1 26.78 -20.27 1.98
C MET A 1 26.86 -20.19 3.50
N THR A 2 26.81 -21.31 4.23
CA THR A 2 26.93 -21.32 5.72
C THR A 2 28.17 -20.58 6.24
N ASN A 3 29.35 -20.86 5.70
CA ASN A 3 30.58 -20.17 6.14
C ASN A 3 30.55 -18.65 5.91
N PHE A 4 29.85 -18.19 4.85
CA PHE A 4 29.70 -16.75 4.58
C PHE A 4 28.81 -16.09 5.63
N PHE A 5 27.66 -16.70 5.95
CA PHE A 5 26.76 -16.14 6.95
C PHE A 5 27.36 -16.18 8.36
N SER A 6 28.13 -17.21 8.72
CA SER A 6 28.87 -17.22 10.00
C SER A 6 29.93 -16.12 10.06
N TRP A 7 30.64 -15.86 8.96
CA TRP A 7 31.60 -14.76 8.88
C TRP A 7 30.91 -13.38 8.97
N LEU A 8 29.79 -13.22 8.26
CA LEU A 8 29.01 -11.98 8.29
C LEU A 8 28.44 -11.73 9.69
N ASP A 9 27.89 -12.76 10.33
CA ASP A 9 27.36 -12.67 11.69
C ASP A 9 28.46 -12.27 12.69
N PHE A 10 29.64 -12.88 12.61
CA PHE A 10 30.80 -12.48 13.40
C PHE A 10 31.18 -11.01 13.16
N LEU A 11 31.24 -10.57 11.90
CA LEU A 11 31.58 -9.18 11.57
C LEU A 11 30.53 -8.19 12.04
N ASP A 12 29.25 -8.52 11.91
CA ASP A 12 28.14 -7.67 12.36
C ASP A 12 28.17 -7.50 13.88
N HIS A 13 28.38 -8.60 14.62
CA HIS A 13 28.59 -8.57 16.06
C HIS A 13 29.82 -7.74 16.45
N LEU A 14 30.95 -7.92 15.75
CA LEU A 14 32.16 -7.14 16.00
C LEU A 14 31.92 -5.64 15.77
N MET A 15 31.24 -5.26 14.69
CA MET A 15 30.94 -3.86 14.39
C MET A 15 29.94 -3.22 15.35
N ARG A 16 29.10 -4.02 16.01
CA ARG A 16 28.15 -3.56 17.03
C ARG A 16 28.85 -3.21 18.35
N GLU A 17 29.82 -4.02 18.76
CA GLU A 17 30.51 -3.90 20.05
C GLU A 17 31.82 -3.07 19.96
N ALA A 18 32.40 -2.92 18.77
CA ALA A 18 33.65 -2.20 18.57
C ALA A 18 33.49 -0.66 18.71
N PRO A 19 34.59 0.06 19.02
CA PRO A 19 34.61 1.52 18.94
C PRO A 19 34.17 1.99 17.54
N GLN A 20 33.37 3.06 17.48
CA GLN A 20 32.75 3.56 16.26
C GLN A 20 33.75 3.76 15.11
N VAL A 21 34.96 4.24 15.39
CA VAL A 21 36.01 4.43 14.37
C VAL A 21 36.41 3.11 13.70
N LEU A 22 36.54 2.02 14.48
CA LEU A 22 36.88 0.70 13.94
C LEU A 22 35.69 0.11 13.18
N ALA A 23 34.47 0.21 13.73
CA ALA A 23 33.25 -0.26 13.08
C ALA A 23 33.06 0.39 11.70
N LEU A 24 33.24 1.71 11.60
CA LEU A 24 33.17 2.44 10.34
C LEU A 24 34.24 2.00 9.35
N LYS A 25 35.47 1.75 9.80
CA LYS A 25 36.55 1.27 8.93
C LYS A 25 36.29 -0.14 8.39
N LEU A 26 35.79 -1.04 9.24
CA LEU A 26 35.40 -2.38 8.82
C LEU A 26 34.22 -2.33 7.83
N ALA A 27 33.20 -1.52 8.11
CA ALA A 27 32.07 -1.32 7.21
C ALA A 27 32.52 -0.77 5.84
N GLN A 28 33.44 0.19 5.81
CA GLN A 28 34.05 0.70 4.57
C GLN A 28 34.81 -0.37 3.79
N CYS A 29 35.52 -1.27 4.49
CA CYS A 29 36.17 -2.42 3.85
C CYS A 29 35.14 -3.38 3.23
N VAL A 30 34.07 -3.71 3.96
CA VAL A 30 32.98 -4.56 3.42
C VAL A 30 32.32 -3.90 2.21
N HIS A 31 32.06 -2.59 2.27
CA HIS A 31 31.53 -1.85 1.14
C HIS A 31 32.43 -1.96 -0.09
N ARG A 32 33.73 -1.68 0.06
CA ARG A 32 34.66 -1.73 -1.07
C ARG A 32 34.85 -3.14 -1.61
N PHE A 33 35.28 -4.08 -0.76
CA PHE A 33 35.73 -5.39 -1.21
C PHE A 33 34.59 -6.36 -1.51
N TRP A 34 33.43 -6.21 -0.88
CA TRP A 34 32.32 -7.11 -1.11
C TRP A 34 31.18 -6.44 -1.88
N LEU A 35 30.66 -5.29 -1.41
CA LEU A 35 29.51 -4.66 -2.09
C LEU A 35 29.90 -4.18 -3.51
N VAL A 36 30.99 -3.44 -3.64
CA VAL A 36 31.42 -2.88 -4.93
C VAL A 36 32.17 -3.92 -5.78
N ASP A 37 33.23 -4.54 -5.27
CA ASP A 37 34.09 -5.39 -6.10
C ASP A 37 33.46 -6.75 -6.48
N VAL A 38 32.51 -7.26 -5.69
CA VAL A 38 31.91 -8.61 -5.89
C VAL A 38 30.42 -8.54 -6.19
N LEU A 39 29.64 -7.87 -5.35
CA LEU A 39 28.18 -7.92 -5.43
C LEU A 39 27.62 -7.05 -6.56
N GLN A 40 28.15 -5.84 -6.75
CA GLN A 40 27.74 -4.94 -7.82
C GLN A 40 27.82 -5.57 -9.21
N PRO A 41 28.95 -6.17 -9.65
CA PRO A 41 29.01 -6.81 -10.97
C PRO A 41 28.06 -8.01 -11.10
N GLN A 42 27.78 -8.72 -10.00
CA GLN A 42 26.80 -9.82 -10.00
C GLN A 42 25.37 -9.31 -10.14
N LEU A 43 25.02 -8.23 -9.44
CA LEU A 43 23.72 -7.58 -9.56
C LEU A 43 23.52 -6.96 -10.94
N LEU A 44 24.55 -6.41 -11.57
CA LEU A 44 24.48 -5.85 -12.92
C LEU A 44 24.60 -6.91 -14.04
N HIS A 45 24.80 -8.18 -13.68
CA HIS A 45 24.95 -9.25 -14.65
C HIS A 45 23.63 -9.50 -15.40
N THR A 46 23.75 -9.96 -16.65
CA THR A 46 22.61 -10.35 -17.49
C THR A 46 22.10 -11.78 -17.24
N CYS A 47 22.78 -12.56 -16.39
CA CYS A 47 22.44 -13.97 -16.16
C CYS A 47 21.40 -14.06 -15.04
N GLU A 48 20.21 -14.56 -15.35
CA GLU A 48 19.10 -14.64 -14.40
C GLU A 48 19.48 -15.38 -13.11
N GLN A 49 20.22 -16.49 -13.23
CA GLN A 49 20.64 -17.27 -12.06
C GLN A 49 21.60 -16.48 -11.16
N VAL A 50 22.55 -15.74 -11.74
CA VAL A 50 23.50 -14.91 -10.98
C VAL A 50 22.75 -13.79 -10.27
N VAL A 51 21.83 -13.12 -10.98
CA VAL A 51 20.98 -12.06 -10.44
C VAL A 51 20.09 -12.57 -9.31
N LEU A 52 19.45 -13.72 -9.49
CA LEU A 52 18.57 -14.31 -8.50
C LEU A 52 19.34 -14.67 -7.23
N VAL A 53 20.48 -15.35 -7.35
CA VAL A 53 21.30 -15.76 -6.20
C VAL A 53 21.89 -14.56 -5.48
N SER A 54 22.43 -13.57 -6.22
CA SER A 54 23.00 -12.36 -5.61
C SER A 54 21.93 -11.50 -4.93
N THR A 55 20.75 -11.34 -5.52
CA THR A 55 19.62 -10.59 -4.92
C THR A 55 19.09 -11.31 -3.68
N SER A 56 18.94 -12.63 -3.73
CA SER A 56 18.49 -13.44 -2.59
C SER A 56 19.51 -13.46 -1.45
N LEU A 57 20.80 -13.55 -1.78
CA LEU A 57 21.90 -13.42 -0.82
C LEU A 57 21.83 -12.05 -0.14
N LEU A 58 21.67 -10.98 -0.92
CA LEU A 58 21.58 -9.63 -0.39
C LEU A 58 20.35 -9.43 0.49
N SER A 59 19.18 -9.98 0.12
CA SER A 59 17.98 -9.99 0.96
C SER A 59 18.26 -10.67 2.31
N ALA A 60 18.91 -11.82 2.32
CA ALA A 60 19.32 -12.49 3.55
C ALA A 60 20.34 -11.70 4.36
N VAL A 61 21.30 -11.03 3.71
CA VAL A 61 22.25 -10.13 4.40
C VAL A 61 21.51 -8.96 5.05
N VAL A 62 20.65 -8.27 4.31
CA VAL A 62 19.85 -7.16 4.87
C VAL A 62 19.08 -7.66 6.08
N ARG A 63 18.35 -8.79 5.97
CA ARG A 63 17.63 -9.40 7.09
C ARG A 63 18.50 -9.56 8.34
N LEU A 64 19.69 -10.13 8.19
CA LEU A 64 20.56 -10.51 9.31
C LEU A 64 21.35 -9.33 9.92
N VAL A 65 21.65 -8.28 9.15
CA VAL A 65 22.47 -7.16 9.64
C VAL A 65 21.74 -6.38 10.74
N GLN A 66 22.43 -6.17 11.86
CA GLN A 66 21.95 -5.39 13.02
C GLN A 66 22.86 -4.19 13.32
N SER A 67 24.12 -4.20 12.89
CA SER A 67 25.03 -3.07 13.12
C SER A 67 24.65 -1.86 12.24
N SER A 68 24.53 -0.69 12.87
CA SER A 68 24.16 0.54 12.17
C SER A 68 25.18 0.94 11.11
N SER A 69 26.48 0.76 11.39
CA SER A 69 27.56 1.09 10.46
C SER A 69 27.52 0.26 9.18
N LEU A 70 27.22 -1.03 9.26
CA LEU A 70 27.12 -1.89 8.07
C LEU A 70 25.83 -1.63 7.31
N LEU A 71 24.72 -1.43 8.04
CA LEU A 71 23.43 -1.06 7.43
C LEU A 71 23.56 0.23 6.62
N ASP A 72 24.23 1.26 7.15
CA ASP A 72 24.50 2.52 6.46
C ASP A 72 25.21 2.30 5.11
N GLN A 73 26.22 1.41 5.09
CA GLN A 73 26.95 1.08 3.87
C GLN A 73 26.09 0.30 2.87
N ILE A 74 25.25 -0.63 3.33
CA ILE A 74 24.34 -1.38 2.46
C ILE A 74 23.28 -0.46 1.85
N VAL A 75 22.69 0.43 2.65
CA VAL A 75 21.70 1.41 2.20
C VAL A 75 22.33 2.41 1.22
N HIS A 76 23.52 2.92 1.53
CA HIS A 76 24.27 3.79 0.61
C HIS A 76 24.55 3.09 -0.72
N PHE A 77 25.04 1.85 -0.67
CA PHE A 77 25.31 1.06 -1.87
C PHE A 77 24.04 0.83 -2.72
N LEU A 78 22.95 0.38 -2.10
CA LEU A 78 21.73 -0.01 -2.80
C LEU A 78 20.89 1.17 -3.28
N LEU A 79 20.69 2.19 -2.42
CA LEU A 79 19.70 3.24 -2.64
C LEU A 79 20.30 4.56 -3.12
N ARG A 80 21.59 4.83 -2.83
CA ARG A 80 22.29 6.04 -3.29
C ARG A 80 23.14 5.80 -4.55
N THR A 81 23.14 4.58 -5.10
CA THR A 81 23.68 4.28 -6.42
C THR A 81 22.52 4.19 -7.42
N ASP A 82 22.25 5.26 -8.16
CA ASP A 82 21.08 5.39 -9.04
C ASP A 82 20.85 4.18 -9.96
N ALA A 83 21.93 3.64 -10.53
CA ALA A 83 21.88 2.46 -11.40
C ALA A 83 21.35 1.21 -10.68
N LEU A 84 21.74 1.00 -9.42
CA LEU A 84 21.30 -0.14 -8.62
C LEU A 84 19.88 0.05 -8.09
N THR A 85 19.55 1.26 -7.62
CA THR A 85 18.19 1.61 -7.18
C THR A 85 17.19 1.40 -8.31
N HIS A 86 17.47 1.97 -9.48
CA HIS A 86 16.62 1.83 -10.66
C HIS A 86 16.48 0.36 -11.08
N LEU A 87 17.59 -0.39 -11.09
CA LEU A 87 17.58 -1.80 -11.47
C LEU A 87 16.80 -2.67 -10.48
N LEU A 88 16.94 -2.44 -9.17
CA LEU A 88 16.18 -3.13 -8.14
C LEU A 88 14.67 -2.93 -8.33
N LEU A 89 14.26 -1.68 -8.53
CA LEU A 89 12.85 -1.33 -8.69
C LEU A 89 12.29 -1.83 -10.02
N GLN A 90 13.05 -1.76 -11.10
CA GLN A 90 12.68 -2.39 -12.37
C GLN A 90 12.49 -3.90 -12.23
N ARG A 91 13.35 -4.57 -11.46
CA ARG A 91 13.26 -6.02 -11.24
C ARG A 91 12.05 -6.43 -10.40
N CYS A 92 11.44 -5.53 -9.64
CA CYS A 92 10.20 -5.83 -8.92
C CYS A 92 9.03 -6.17 -9.86
N ASP A 93 9.03 -5.71 -11.13
CA ASP A 93 8.10 -6.14 -12.19
C ASP A 93 8.81 -6.92 -13.31
N HIS A 94 9.81 -7.74 -12.96
CA HIS A 94 10.50 -8.59 -13.93
C HIS A 94 9.59 -9.71 -14.46
N ILE A 95 9.82 -10.14 -15.70
CA ILE A 95 9.06 -11.24 -16.34
C ILE A 95 9.26 -12.60 -15.64
N SER A 96 10.45 -12.81 -15.07
CA SER A 96 10.73 -13.95 -14.20
C SER A 96 10.21 -13.66 -12.80
N ASP A 97 9.18 -14.40 -12.39
CA ASP A 97 8.57 -14.29 -11.07
C ASP A 97 9.56 -14.52 -9.94
N GLN A 98 10.59 -15.36 -10.14
CA GLN A 98 11.63 -15.59 -9.12
C GLN A 98 12.47 -14.33 -8.87
N ILE A 99 12.83 -13.59 -9.92
CA ILE A 99 13.60 -12.35 -9.81
C ILE A 99 12.73 -11.24 -9.21
N SER A 100 11.46 -11.15 -9.63
CA SER A 100 10.47 -10.23 -9.06
C SER A 100 10.28 -10.49 -7.56
N MET A 101 10.06 -11.74 -7.18
CA MET A 101 9.94 -12.16 -5.78
C MET A 101 11.17 -11.82 -4.96
N ALA A 102 12.38 -12.17 -5.42
CA ALA A 102 13.61 -11.89 -4.69
C ALA A 102 13.84 -10.38 -4.51
N SER A 103 13.48 -9.58 -5.51
CA SER A 103 13.62 -8.13 -5.49
C SER A 103 12.60 -7.47 -4.57
N LEU A 104 11.33 -7.90 -4.62
CA LEU A 104 10.29 -7.45 -3.69
C LEU A 104 10.59 -7.87 -2.24
N SER A 105 11.14 -9.07 -2.03
CA SER A 105 11.61 -9.53 -0.72
C SER A 105 12.75 -8.66 -0.20
N LEU A 106 13.72 -8.29 -1.06
CA LEU A 106 14.78 -7.36 -0.67
C LEU A 106 14.23 -5.98 -0.27
N VAL A 107 13.26 -5.44 -1.01
CA VAL A 107 12.58 -4.19 -0.63
C VAL A 107 11.88 -4.34 0.72
N GLU A 108 11.19 -5.46 0.94
CA GLU A 108 10.55 -5.75 2.21
C GLU A 108 11.53 -5.79 3.39
N GLU A 109 12.67 -6.46 3.22
CA GLU A 109 13.73 -6.51 4.23
C GLU A 109 14.34 -5.14 4.51
N LEU A 110 14.50 -4.28 3.49
CA LEU A 110 14.95 -2.90 3.67
C LEU A 110 13.95 -2.10 4.51
N LEU A 111 12.64 -2.22 4.23
CA LEU A 111 11.60 -1.52 4.99
C LEU A 111 11.51 -1.95 6.46
N GLN A 112 12.11 -3.08 6.83
CA GLN A 112 12.21 -3.56 8.22
C GLN A 112 13.45 -3.03 8.96
N LYS A 113 14.24 -2.14 8.35
CA LYS A 113 15.47 -1.61 8.96
C LYS A 113 15.27 -0.21 9.54
N PRO A 114 15.90 0.12 10.69
CA PRO A 114 15.76 1.41 11.35
C PRO A 114 16.60 2.50 10.65
N HIS A 115 16.42 2.68 9.34
CA HIS A 115 17.16 3.65 8.53
C HIS A 115 16.21 4.52 7.69
N LYS A 116 16.07 5.79 8.08
CA LYS A 116 15.13 6.77 7.50
C LYS A 116 15.21 6.89 5.97
N ASP A 117 16.43 6.96 5.43
CA ASP A 117 16.64 7.16 3.99
C ASP A 117 15.96 6.09 3.12
N ILE A 118 15.69 4.90 3.67
CA ILE A 118 15.00 3.84 2.93
C ILE A 118 13.62 4.32 2.49
N LEU A 119 12.82 4.87 3.43
CA LEU A 119 11.51 5.41 3.08
C LEU A 119 11.61 6.71 2.29
N ASP A 120 12.57 7.58 2.62
CA ASP A 120 12.74 8.86 1.91
C ASP A 120 13.03 8.63 0.43
N ILE A 121 14.02 7.79 0.12
CA ILE A 121 14.45 7.51 -1.26
C ILE A 121 13.40 6.69 -2.02
N LEU A 122 12.81 5.67 -1.39
CA LEU A 122 11.89 4.77 -2.10
C LEU A 122 10.50 5.36 -2.31
N VAL A 123 10.03 6.23 -1.40
CA VAL A 123 8.64 6.68 -1.38
C VAL A 123 8.49 8.17 -1.09
N LEU A 124 8.96 8.67 0.05
CA LEU A 124 8.51 9.97 0.56
C LEU A 124 8.95 11.14 -0.33
N ASN A 125 10.15 11.09 -0.92
CA ASN A 125 10.64 12.13 -1.84
C ASN A 125 9.70 12.34 -3.05
N TYR A 126 9.00 11.31 -3.51
CA TYR A 126 8.04 11.40 -4.62
C TYR A 126 6.69 11.97 -4.20
N LEU A 127 6.33 11.85 -2.92
CA LEU A 127 5.05 12.31 -2.38
C LEU A 127 5.11 13.72 -1.76
N GLN A 128 6.30 14.26 -1.51
CA GLN A 128 6.52 15.53 -0.79
C GLN A 128 5.77 16.73 -1.37
N ASN A 129 5.67 16.83 -2.71
CA ASN A 129 5.04 17.97 -3.38
C ASN A 129 3.51 17.90 -3.38
N ARG A 130 2.93 16.73 -3.06
CA ARG A 130 1.49 16.47 -3.06
C ARG A 130 0.80 16.85 -4.37
N SER A 131 1.51 16.75 -5.49
CA SER A 131 1.02 17.06 -6.84
C SER A 131 -0.04 16.06 -7.34
N TYR A 132 -0.29 14.99 -6.58
CA TYR A 132 -1.39 14.05 -6.81
C TYR A 132 -2.76 14.59 -6.43
N LEU A 133 -2.85 15.72 -5.72
CA LEU A 133 -4.12 16.34 -5.35
C LEU A 133 -4.63 17.24 -6.47
N CYS A 134 -5.93 17.24 -6.71
CA CYS A 134 -6.57 18.18 -7.62
C CYS A 134 -6.37 19.62 -7.11
N SER A 135 -5.87 20.52 -7.96
CA SER A 135 -5.68 21.93 -7.60
C SER A 135 -7.05 22.62 -7.49
N PRO A 136 -7.32 23.39 -6.42
CA PRO A 136 -8.57 24.13 -6.29
C PRO A 136 -8.76 25.21 -7.37
N VAL A 137 -7.71 25.55 -8.13
CA VAL A 137 -7.76 26.57 -9.19
C VAL A 137 -8.39 26.01 -10.48
N GLY A 138 -8.19 24.72 -10.79
CA GLY A 138 -8.75 24.10 -12.01
C GLY A 138 -10.27 23.89 -11.98
N ALA A 139 -10.83 23.70 -10.78
CA ALA A 139 -12.28 23.55 -10.59
C ALA A 139 -13.10 24.85 -10.80
N ALA A 140 -12.42 25.99 -10.96
CA ALA A 140 -13.02 27.27 -11.30
C ALA A 140 -12.98 27.55 -12.82
N GLU A 141 -11.97 27.03 -13.53
CA GLU A 141 -11.80 27.22 -14.97
C GLU A 141 -12.72 26.30 -15.79
N GLU A 142 -12.96 25.06 -15.34
CA GLU A 142 -13.94 24.16 -15.99
C GLU A 142 -15.38 24.71 -15.92
N ARG A 143 -15.75 25.38 -14.82
CA ARG A 143 -17.04 26.06 -14.69
C ARG A 143 -17.20 27.27 -15.62
N HIS A 144 -16.09 27.89 -16.03
CA HIS A 144 -16.14 29.02 -16.96
C HIS A 144 -16.32 28.56 -18.41
N LEU A 145 -15.76 27.41 -18.79
CA LEU A 145 -15.90 26.82 -20.13
C LEU A 145 -17.33 26.35 -20.41
N GLU A 146 -18.04 25.79 -19.42
CA GLU A 146 -19.45 25.38 -19.59
C GLU A 146 -20.44 26.55 -19.61
N SER A 147 -20.08 27.71 -19.03
CA SER A 147 -20.96 28.88 -18.97
C SER A 147 -20.95 29.76 -20.23
N SER A 148 -19.99 29.56 -21.13
CA SER A 148 -19.78 30.45 -22.28
C SER A 148 -20.42 29.98 -23.59
N GLU A 149 -21.01 28.78 -23.64
CA GLU A 149 -21.65 28.23 -24.84
C GLU A 149 -23.19 28.33 -24.85
N ALA A 150 -23.82 28.92 -23.82
CA ALA A 150 -25.28 28.94 -23.65
C ALA A 150 -25.94 30.32 -23.83
N ASN A 151 -25.28 31.28 -24.50
CA ASN A 151 -25.85 32.60 -24.78
C ASN A 151 -25.69 32.97 -26.26
N GLU A 152 -26.53 32.42 -27.11
CA GLU A 152 -26.97 33.07 -28.37
C GLU A 152 -28.20 32.30 -28.91
N ASP A 153 -29.24 33.08 -29.23
CA ASP A 153 -30.56 32.70 -29.80
C ASP A 153 -31.57 32.06 -28.85
N SER A 154 -32.84 32.43 -28.74
CA SER A 154 -33.68 33.49 -29.31
C SER A 154 -35.06 33.31 -28.66
N ASP A 155 -35.82 34.38 -28.60
CA ASP A 155 -37.21 34.53 -28.14
C ASP A 155 -38.24 33.48 -28.63
N ASP A 156 -39.37 33.48 -27.89
CA ASP A 156 -40.74 33.06 -28.23
C ASP A 156 -41.12 31.56 -28.11
N LEU A 157 -41.97 31.23 -27.13
CA LEU A 157 -43.43 31.01 -27.32
C LEU A 157 -44.11 30.38 -26.08
N GLU A 158 -45.11 31.13 -25.59
CA GLU A 158 -46.46 30.76 -25.11
C GLU A 158 -46.69 29.62 -24.09
N GLU A 159 -47.39 30.01 -23.01
CA GLU A 159 -48.00 29.18 -21.98
C GLU A 159 -49.06 28.22 -22.55
N ASP A 160 -49.06 26.94 -22.14
CA ASP A 160 -50.23 26.06 -22.27
C ASP A 160 -50.56 25.40 -20.90
N PRO A 161 -51.78 25.58 -20.35
CA PRO A 161 -52.08 25.28 -18.96
C PRO A 161 -52.98 24.04 -18.81
N PHE A 162 -52.53 22.81 -19.09
CA PHE A 162 -53.30 21.62 -18.71
C PHE A 162 -52.38 20.39 -18.59
N PHE A 163 -52.02 19.99 -17.37
CA PHE A 163 -51.94 18.60 -16.91
C PHE A 163 -51.57 18.59 -15.41
N PHE A 164 -52.56 18.91 -14.57
CA PHE A 164 -52.56 18.43 -13.19
C PHE A 164 -53.17 17.02 -13.20
N SER A 165 -52.38 15.99 -12.95
CA SER A 165 -52.70 15.04 -11.87
C SER A 165 -51.55 14.06 -11.61
N ASP A 166 -51.36 13.85 -10.32
CA ASP A 166 -50.83 12.67 -9.64
C ASP A 166 -49.33 12.57 -9.33
N SER A 167 -49.14 12.38 -8.01
CA SER A 167 -47.99 11.81 -7.31
C SER A 167 -47.00 12.80 -6.68
N GLN A 168 -47.36 13.15 -5.45
CA GLN A 168 -46.50 13.65 -4.39
C GLN A 168 -45.27 12.76 -4.19
N LEU A 169 -44.07 13.35 -4.11
CA LEU A 169 -43.00 13.11 -3.09
C LEU A 169 -41.60 13.55 -3.59
N LEU A 170 -41.35 14.86 -3.69
CA LEU A 170 -40.00 15.45 -3.66
C LEU A 170 -40.07 16.89 -3.10
N PRO A 171 -39.26 17.28 -2.09
CA PRO A 171 -39.00 18.70 -1.80
C PRO A 171 -37.87 19.26 -2.72
N PRO A 172 -37.87 20.59 -2.98
CA PRO A 172 -37.13 21.23 -4.08
C PRO A 172 -35.66 21.61 -3.72
N PRO A 173 -34.82 21.99 -4.70
CA PRO A 173 -33.43 22.38 -4.45
C PRO A 173 -33.38 23.81 -3.87
N LEU A 174 -32.73 23.98 -2.72
CA LEU A 174 -32.45 25.30 -2.16
C LEU A 174 -31.10 25.83 -2.64
N SER A 175 -31.19 27.03 -3.19
CA SER A 175 -30.20 27.94 -3.72
C SER A 175 -28.96 28.10 -2.83
N SER A 176 -27.79 28.05 -3.44
CA SER A 176 -26.49 28.33 -2.82
C SER A 176 -26.34 29.83 -2.53
N SER A 177 -26.07 30.16 -1.27
CA SER A 177 -25.46 31.43 -0.86
C SER A 177 -24.08 31.16 -0.24
N PRO A 178 -23.06 32.00 -0.48
CA PRO A 178 -21.67 31.70 -0.19
C PRO A 178 -21.25 32.27 1.17
N SER A 179 -21.22 31.47 2.22
CA SER A 179 -20.38 31.68 3.42
C SER A 179 -20.66 30.60 4.46
N ALA A 180 -19.94 29.48 4.38
CA ALA A 180 -19.73 28.61 5.52
C ALA A 180 -18.40 27.88 5.32
N SER A 181 -17.56 27.97 6.34
CA SER A 181 -16.35 27.15 6.54
C SER A 181 -16.55 25.69 6.11
N PRO A 182 -15.49 25.00 5.62
CA PRO A 182 -15.62 23.60 5.24
C PRO A 182 -16.13 22.80 6.45
N PRO A 183 -17.13 21.92 6.28
CA PRO A 183 -17.66 21.14 7.38
C PRO A 183 -16.55 20.25 7.94
N SER A 184 -16.29 20.41 9.23
CA SER A 184 -15.46 19.49 10.02
C SER A 184 -16.17 18.13 10.03
N GLY A 185 -15.78 17.23 9.13
CA GLY A 185 -16.40 15.92 8.98
C GLY A 185 -15.97 15.14 7.74
N LEU A 186 -14.73 15.28 7.27
CA LEU A 186 -14.17 14.36 6.27
C LEU A 186 -13.84 13.03 6.95
N GLY A 187 -14.70 12.04 6.72
CA GLY A 187 -14.50 10.60 7.00
C GLY A 187 -14.04 10.29 8.41
N SER A 188 -14.98 9.93 9.29
CA SER A 188 -14.63 9.33 10.59
C SER A 188 -13.69 8.14 10.38
N SER A 189 -12.86 7.81 11.37
CA SER A 189 -12.01 6.62 11.30
C SER A 189 -12.80 5.35 10.95
N ALA A 190 -14.04 5.27 11.41
CA ALA A 190 -14.99 4.22 11.04
C ALA A 190 -15.32 4.20 9.53
N ASP A 191 -15.44 5.36 8.88
CA ASP A 191 -15.76 5.47 7.45
C ASP A 191 -14.60 4.96 6.58
N VAL A 192 -13.35 5.25 6.99
CA VAL A 192 -12.15 4.74 6.32
C VAL A 192 -12.08 3.21 6.43
N VAL A 193 -12.29 2.66 7.64
CA VAL A 193 -12.31 1.21 7.87
C VAL A 193 -13.40 0.54 7.03
N ASN A 194 -14.62 1.08 7.08
CA ASN A 194 -15.74 0.57 6.30
C ASN A 194 -15.50 0.66 4.79
N SER A 195 -14.82 1.70 4.31
CA SER A 195 -14.49 1.84 2.90
C SER A 195 -13.66 0.65 2.41
N PHE A 196 -12.66 0.19 3.16
CA PHE A 196 -11.86 -0.98 2.78
C PHE A 196 -12.63 -2.31 2.92
N LEU A 197 -13.41 -2.50 3.99
CA LEU A 197 -14.21 -3.71 4.18
C LEU A 197 -15.31 -3.89 3.12
N CYS A 198 -15.89 -2.78 2.67
CA CYS A 198 -16.94 -2.77 1.66
C CYS A 198 -16.42 -2.85 0.21
N LEU A 199 -15.11 -2.74 -0.03
CA LEU A 199 -14.54 -2.92 -1.38
C LEU A 199 -14.80 -4.32 -1.92
N VAL A 200 -14.70 -5.34 -1.06
CA VAL A 200 -14.82 -6.75 -1.48
C VAL A 200 -16.29 -7.13 -1.64
N PRO A 201 -16.76 -7.50 -2.85
CA PRO A 201 -18.14 -7.89 -3.10
C PRO A 201 -18.55 -9.12 -2.28
N VAL A 202 -19.80 -9.17 -1.82
CA VAL A 202 -20.32 -10.28 -1.00
C VAL A 202 -20.21 -11.64 -1.67
N GLN A 203 -20.27 -11.69 -3.00
CA GLN A 203 -20.20 -12.92 -3.81
C GLN A 203 -18.85 -13.63 -3.69
N VAL A 204 -17.79 -12.90 -3.36
CA VAL A 204 -16.42 -13.44 -3.28
C VAL A 204 -15.88 -13.53 -1.86
N ARG A 205 -16.68 -13.16 -0.85
CA ARG A 205 -16.31 -13.32 0.55
C ARG A 205 -16.37 -14.79 0.92
N SER A 206 -15.21 -15.36 1.22
CA SER A 206 -15.02 -16.78 1.49
C SER A 206 -14.53 -17.06 2.90
N ALA A 207 -13.91 -16.10 3.58
CA ALA A 207 -13.29 -16.34 4.89
C ALA A 207 -14.27 -16.75 5.98
N GLN A 208 -15.43 -16.12 6.00
CA GLN A 208 -16.44 -16.32 7.05
C GLN A 208 -16.95 -17.77 7.08
N LEU A 209 -16.82 -18.49 5.97
CA LEU A 209 -17.31 -19.85 5.80
C LEU A 209 -16.35 -20.90 6.40
N LEU A 210 -15.12 -20.54 6.76
CA LEU A 210 -14.13 -21.48 7.33
C LEU A 210 -14.09 -21.51 8.86
N GLN A 211 -14.84 -20.67 9.58
CA GLN A 211 -14.76 -20.55 11.05
C GLN A 211 -13.32 -20.34 11.61
N GLU A 212 -12.37 -19.92 10.77
CA GLU A 212 -10.99 -19.67 11.16
C GLU A 212 -10.82 -18.20 11.54
N GLY A 213 -10.71 -17.93 12.84
CA GLY A 213 -10.31 -16.62 13.37
C GLY A 213 -11.33 -15.50 13.17
N GLY A 214 -11.69 -14.81 14.24
CA GLY A 214 -12.42 -13.55 14.11
C GLY A 214 -11.56 -12.48 13.44
N TYR A 215 -12.20 -11.37 13.04
CA TYR A 215 -11.50 -10.18 12.57
C TYR A 215 -10.45 -9.66 13.58
N GLU A 216 -10.59 -10.01 14.85
CA GLU A 216 -9.63 -9.82 15.94
C GLU A 216 -8.18 -10.24 15.59
N SER A 217 -7.98 -11.31 14.80
CA SER A 217 -6.63 -11.72 14.40
C SER A 217 -5.95 -10.64 13.56
N TYR A 218 -6.66 -10.08 12.58
CA TYR A 218 -6.11 -9.00 11.75
C TYR A 218 -5.84 -7.75 12.56
N VAL A 219 -6.67 -7.44 13.55
CA VAL A 219 -6.44 -6.30 14.45
C VAL A 219 -5.18 -6.52 15.29
N HIS A 220 -4.94 -7.73 15.79
CA HIS A 220 -3.72 -8.07 16.52
C HIS A 220 -2.47 -8.00 15.64
N ASP A 221 -2.55 -8.57 14.44
CA ASP A 221 -1.45 -8.55 13.47
C ASP A 221 -1.12 -7.11 13.03
N ALA A 222 -2.16 -6.31 12.75
CA ALA A 222 -2.01 -4.89 12.44
C ALA A 222 -1.42 -4.11 13.61
N HIS A 223 -1.83 -4.38 14.85
CA HIS A 223 -1.24 -3.75 16.04
C HIS A 223 0.25 -4.07 16.14
N THR A 224 0.64 -5.32 15.92
CA THR A 224 2.04 -5.75 15.91
C THR A 224 2.82 -5.01 14.81
N LEU A 225 2.31 -5.03 13.57
CA LEU A 225 2.97 -4.39 12.43
C LEU A 225 3.12 -2.86 12.59
N VAL A 226 2.07 -2.18 13.07
CA VAL A 226 2.12 -0.73 13.35
C VAL A 226 3.07 -0.41 14.49
N THR A 227 3.10 -1.24 15.55
CA THR A 227 4.05 -1.07 16.66
C THR A 227 5.49 -1.25 16.20
N ASP A 228 5.76 -2.25 15.37
CA ASP A 228 7.07 -2.51 14.80
C ASP A 228 7.52 -1.34 13.92
N CYS A 229 6.69 -0.88 12.97
CA CYS A 229 6.95 0.31 12.16
C CYS A 229 7.14 1.58 13.01
N GLY A 230 6.38 1.70 14.09
CA GLY A 230 6.53 2.76 15.09
C GLY A 230 7.91 2.72 15.75
N SER A 231 8.35 1.54 16.21
CA SER A 231 9.66 1.33 16.85
C SER A 231 10.83 1.68 15.92
N LEU A 232 10.73 1.33 14.64
CA LEU A 232 11.75 1.65 13.63
C LEU A 232 11.88 3.15 13.40
N SER A 233 10.78 3.89 13.53
CA SER A 233 10.68 5.30 13.16
C SER A 233 10.70 6.29 14.33
N LEU A 234 10.92 5.82 15.56
CA LEU A 234 10.94 6.65 16.78
C LEU A 234 11.89 7.85 16.68
N SER A 235 13.01 7.71 15.96
CA SER A 235 14.05 8.74 15.83
C SER A 235 13.97 9.55 14.52
N TRP A 236 12.98 9.32 13.66
CA TRP A 236 12.97 9.87 12.30
C TRP A 236 12.37 11.27 12.19
N ASP A 237 11.92 11.85 13.31
CA ASP A 237 11.40 13.22 13.44
C ASP A 237 10.38 13.57 12.34
N TRP A 238 9.27 12.83 12.31
CA TRP A 238 8.25 13.00 11.28
C TRP A 238 7.63 14.41 11.27
N PRO A 239 7.34 14.95 10.08
CA PRO A 239 6.69 16.26 9.98
C PRO A 239 5.28 16.18 10.57
N LEU A 240 4.98 17.00 11.58
CA LEU A 240 3.65 17.07 12.18
C LEU A 240 2.59 17.70 11.25
N ARG A 241 3.02 18.49 10.26
CA ARG A 241 2.15 19.12 9.27
C ARG A 241 2.70 18.92 7.87
N LEU A 242 1.80 18.54 6.95
CA LEU A 242 2.11 18.42 5.55
C LEU A 242 2.30 19.79 4.90
N ARG A 243 3.25 19.88 3.98
CA ARG A 243 3.42 21.05 3.12
C ARG A 243 2.15 21.24 2.26
N PRO A 244 1.72 22.47 1.94
CA PRO A 244 0.68 22.67 0.95
C PRO A 244 1.08 22.09 -0.43
N PRO A 245 0.10 21.63 -1.23
CA PRO A 245 0.39 21.12 -2.57
C PRO A 245 1.06 22.21 -3.40
N SER A 246 2.16 21.87 -4.06
CA SER A 246 2.89 22.74 -4.96
C SER A 246 2.68 22.20 -6.37
N GLY A 247 1.74 22.81 -7.11
CA GLY A 247 1.22 22.25 -8.37
C GLY A 247 1.67 23.04 -9.59
N GLU A 248 2.72 22.57 -10.26
CA GLU A 248 3.03 22.92 -11.66
C GLU A 248 3.52 21.69 -12.46
N ASP A 249 4.12 20.70 -11.80
CA ASP A 249 4.65 19.50 -12.46
C ASP A 249 3.68 18.31 -12.50
N GLN A 250 3.81 17.48 -13.55
CA GLN A 250 3.13 16.19 -13.66
C GLN A 250 3.53 15.29 -12.48
N PHE A 251 2.54 14.78 -11.75
CA PHE A 251 2.79 13.89 -10.62
C PHE A 251 3.32 12.53 -11.08
N PHE A 252 4.29 12.02 -10.33
CA PHE A 252 4.82 10.67 -10.45
C PHE A 252 4.95 10.08 -9.04
N GLU A 253 4.26 8.96 -8.79
CA GLU A 253 4.23 8.30 -7.47
C GLU A 253 5.56 7.68 -7.03
N GLY A 254 6.54 7.66 -7.94
CA GLY A 254 7.81 7.01 -7.75
C GLY A 254 7.83 5.57 -8.27
N PRO A 255 9.04 5.04 -8.56
CA PRO A 255 9.20 3.73 -9.16
C PRO A 255 8.67 2.58 -8.28
N LEU A 256 8.84 2.64 -6.96
CA LEU A 256 8.38 1.58 -6.06
C LEU A 256 6.84 1.50 -6.02
N LEU A 257 6.17 2.59 -5.66
CA LEU A 257 4.70 2.64 -5.64
C LEU A 257 4.12 2.36 -7.02
N GLY A 258 4.78 2.86 -8.07
CA GLY A 258 4.39 2.61 -9.44
C GLY A 258 4.37 1.11 -9.79
N VAL A 259 5.40 0.36 -9.39
CA VAL A 259 5.46 -1.09 -9.58
C VAL A 259 4.44 -1.81 -8.69
N LEU A 260 4.35 -1.46 -7.40
CA LEU A 260 3.41 -2.10 -6.47
C LEU A 260 1.95 -1.95 -6.93
N PHE A 261 1.56 -0.77 -7.39
CA PHE A 261 0.21 -0.53 -7.92
C PHE A 261 -0.05 -1.27 -9.24
N THR A 262 0.98 -1.39 -10.10
CA THR A 262 0.87 -2.17 -11.34
C THR A 262 0.72 -3.66 -11.05
N ARG A 263 1.52 -4.22 -10.12
CA ARG A 263 1.39 -5.62 -9.70
C ARG A 263 0.08 -5.89 -8.97
N LEU A 264 -0.34 -4.99 -8.07
CA LEU A 264 -1.65 -5.09 -7.41
C LEU A 264 -2.80 -5.08 -8.43
N GLY A 265 -2.70 -4.24 -9.47
CA GLY A 265 -3.67 -4.24 -10.57
C GLY A 265 -3.71 -5.54 -11.38
N ARG A 266 -2.72 -6.44 -11.24
CA ARG A 266 -2.63 -7.75 -11.90
C ARG A 266 -2.79 -8.92 -10.91
N VAL A 267 -3.27 -8.66 -9.68
CA VAL A 267 -3.33 -9.69 -8.61
C VAL A 267 -4.13 -10.95 -9.01
N LEU A 268 -5.08 -10.80 -9.92
CA LEU A 268 -5.95 -11.86 -10.44
C LEU A 268 -5.29 -12.72 -11.54
N GLU A 269 -4.11 -12.33 -12.02
CA GLU A 269 -3.42 -12.96 -13.16
C GLU A 269 -1.99 -13.41 -12.82
N GLN A 270 -1.45 -12.98 -11.69
CA GLN A 270 -0.07 -13.26 -11.29
C GLN A 270 0.00 -14.41 -10.26
N PRO A 271 1.19 -15.01 -10.06
CA PRO A 271 1.36 -16.06 -9.06
C PRO A 271 0.97 -15.60 -7.65
N TYR A 272 0.46 -16.55 -6.87
CA TYR A 272 -0.03 -16.30 -5.52
C TYR A 272 1.06 -15.73 -4.60
N GLU A 273 2.27 -16.25 -4.70
CA GLU A 273 3.42 -15.85 -3.90
C GLU A 273 3.81 -14.40 -4.16
N VAL A 274 3.74 -13.96 -5.43
CA VAL A 274 3.95 -12.55 -5.81
C VAL A 274 2.86 -11.68 -5.22
N SER A 275 1.60 -12.09 -5.35
CA SER A 275 0.48 -11.34 -4.80
C SER A 275 0.63 -11.11 -3.30
N LEU A 276 0.99 -12.15 -2.54
CA LEU A 276 1.28 -12.03 -1.10
C LEU A 276 2.43 -11.07 -0.81
N GLN A 277 3.51 -11.14 -1.59
CA GLN A 277 4.66 -10.26 -1.38
C GLN A 277 4.32 -8.79 -1.65
N VAL A 278 3.54 -8.51 -2.70
CA VAL A 278 3.09 -7.15 -3.04
C VAL A 278 2.19 -6.59 -1.95
N THR A 279 1.22 -7.38 -1.46
CA THR A 279 0.34 -6.95 -0.37
C THR A 279 1.12 -6.74 0.92
N ALA A 280 2.08 -7.61 1.27
CA ALA A 280 2.92 -7.45 2.46
C ALA A 280 3.76 -6.15 2.44
N VAL A 281 4.33 -5.80 1.28
CA VAL A 281 5.07 -4.53 1.12
C VAL A 281 4.11 -3.33 1.28
N LEU A 282 2.93 -3.38 0.65
CA LEU A 282 1.93 -2.32 0.77
C LEU A 282 1.38 -2.17 2.19
N SER A 283 1.11 -3.27 2.90
CA SER A 283 0.66 -3.28 4.30
C SER A 283 1.71 -2.67 5.22
N ARG A 284 3.00 -3.00 5.03
CA ARG A 284 4.09 -2.40 5.79
C ARG A 284 4.24 -0.90 5.52
N LEU A 285 4.20 -0.48 4.25
CA LEU A 285 4.21 0.95 3.89
C LEU A 285 3.03 1.70 4.54
N SER A 286 1.85 1.08 4.53
CA SER A 286 0.62 1.62 5.14
C SER A 286 0.70 1.69 6.66
N SER A 287 1.54 0.89 7.30
CA SER A 287 1.69 0.81 8.76
C SER A 287 2.60 1.89 9.35
N PHE A 288 3.43 2.56 8.54
CA PHE A 288 4.22 3.70 9.02
C PHE A 288 3.33 4.91 9.35
N SER A 289 3.60 5.54 10.51
CA SER A 289 2.87 6.72 11.01
C SER A 289 3.30 8.04 10.34
N HIS A 290 3.57 8.01 9.04
CA HIS A 290 3.92 9.20 8.27
C HIS A 290 2.67 9.84 7.64
N PRO A 291 2.43 11.17 7.80
CA PRO A 291 1.23 11.81 7.27
C PRO A 291 1.05 11.70 5.74
N LEU A 292 2.13 11.72 4.94
CA LEU A 292 2.03 11.50 3.48
C LEU A 292 1.59 10.09 3.12
N LEU A 293 2.04 9.07 3.87
CA LEU A 293 1.66 7.68 3.62
C LEU A 293 0.19 7.48 4.03
N GLN A 294 -0.23 8.09 5.13
CA GLN A 294 -1.62 8.09 5.55
C GLN A 294 -2.52 8.76 4.50
N GLU A 295 -2.13 9.93 3.98
CA GLU A 295 -2.88 10.65 2.95
C GLU A 295 -2.95 9.86 1.64
N TYR A 296 -1.81 9.36 1.14
CA TYR A 296 -1.76 8.79 -0.21
C TYR A 296 -2.21 7.31 -0.29
N LEU A 297 -1.94 6.51 0.75
CA LEU A 297 -2.25 5.08 0.76
C LEU A 297 -3.56 4.77 1.49
N MET A 298 -3.84 5.46 2.60
CA MET A 298 -4.90 5.06 3.53
C MET A 298 -6.17 5.92 3.48
N ASN A 299 -6.15 7.08 2.83
CA ASN A 299 -7.33 7.94 2.73
C ASN A 299 -8.12 7.64 1.43
N PRO A 300 -9.31 7.02 1.52
CA PRO A 300 -10.14 6.70 0.35
C PRO A 300 -10.81 7.93 -0.27
N TYR A 301 -10.82 9.06 0.43
CA TYR A 301 -11.52 10.29 0.03
C TYR A 301 -10.58 11.35 -0.57
N ILE A 302 -9.35 10.99 -0.95
CA ILE A 302 -8.47 11.94 -1.61
C ILE A 302 -8.99 12.34 -2.99
N HIS A 303 -9.05 13.64 -3.22
CA HIS A 303 -9.38 14.21 -4.53
C HIS A 303 -8.13 14.16 -5.41
N LEU A 304 -8.00 13.07 -6.17
CA LEU A 304 -6.88 12.88 -7.08
C LEU A 304 -6.93 13.85 -8.26
N SER A 305 -5.76 14.33 -8.67
CA SER A 305 -5.57 15.01 -9.95
C SER A 305 -5.77 14.04 -11.13
N HIS A 306 -5.99 14.58 -12.33
CA HIS A 306 -6.20 13.77 -13.53
C HIS A 306 -5.03 12.79 -13.76
N CYS A 307 -5.37 11.58 -14.19
CA CYS A 307 -4.42 10.48 -14.45
C CYS A 307 -3.61 9.99 -13.24
N CYS A 308 -3.81 10.55 -12.04
CA CYS A 308 -3.19 10.05 -10.83
C CYS A 308 -3.96 8.83 -10.31
N ARG A 309 -3.25 7.91 -9.66
CA ARG A 309 -3.83 6.74 -9.00
C ARG A 309 -3.48 6.75 -7.52
N SER A 310 -4.31 6.11 -6.71
CA SER A 310 -4.04 5.83 -5.30
C SER A 310 -4.20 4.34 -5.05
N LEU A 311 -3.80 3.88 -3.86
CA LEU A 311 -4.08 2.50 -3.45
C LEU A 311 -5.57 2.19 -3.58
N PHE A 312 -6.43 3.09 -3.08
CA PHE A 312 -7.88 2.91 -3.12
C PHE A 312 -8.43 2.91 -4.56
N SER A 313 -7.97 3.80 -5.45
CA SER A 313 -8.46 3.82 -6.84
C SER A 313 -8.00 2.60 -7.64
N VAL A 314 -6.82 2.06 -7.36
CA VAL A 314 -6.36 0.78 -7.93
C VAL A 314 -7.25 -0.36 -7.47
N LEU A 315 -7.59 -0.42 -6.17
CA LEU A 315 -8.48 -1.43 -5.63
C LEU A 315 -9.89 -1.34 -6.22
N ILE A 316 -10.49 -0.15 -6.33
CA ILE A 316 -11.81 0.02 -6.97
C ILE A 316 -11.81 -0.52 -8.40
N ARG A 317 -10.81 -0.13 -9.22
CA ARG A 317 -10.70 -0.58 -10.61
C ARG A 317 -10.58 -2.11 -10.67
N LEU A 318 -9.79 -2.68 -9.78
CA LEU A 318 -9.59 -4.12 -9.67
C LEU A 318 -10.89 -4.86 -9.26
N MET A 319 -11.70 -4.28 -8.37
CA MET A 319 -13.01 -4.86 -8.00
C MET A 319 -13.98 -4.85 -9.18
N GLY A 320 -14.00 -3.78 -9.98
CA GLY A 320 -14.79 -3.74 -11.21
C GLY A 320 -14.39 -4.81 -12.22
N GLU A 321 -13.09 -5.02 -12.40
CA GLU A 321 -12.53 -6.08 -13.25
C GLU A 321 -12.83 -7.48 -12.71
N LEU A 322 -12.69 -7.68 -11.39
CA LEU A 322 -13.05 -8.91 -10.70
C LEU A 322 -14.49 -9.31 -11.01
N MET A 323 -15.43 -8.38 -10.89
CA MET A 323 -16.86 -8.65 -11.14
C MET A 323 -17.14 -9.13 -12.56
N GLN A 324 -16.37 -8.70 -13.56
CA GLN A 324 -16.47 -9.19 -14.93
C GLN A 324 -15.88 -10.60 -15.07
N ARG A 325 -14.73 -10.85 -14.44
CA ARG A 325 -14.00 -12.12 -14.53
C ARG A 325 -14.67 -13.29 -13.79
N ILE A 326 -15.49 -13.01 -12.78
CA ILE A 326 -16.22 -14.06 -12.04
C ILE A 326 -17.49 -14.53 -12.74
N GLN A 327 -18.05 -13.76 -13.69
CA GLN A 327 -19.27 -14.14 -14.42
C GLN A 327 -19.23 -15.53 -15.07
N PRO A 328 -18.13 -15.94 -15.75
CA PRO A 328 -18.04 -17.28 -16.34
C PRO A 328 -17.78 -18.41 -15.32
N VAL A 329 -17.50 -18.10 -14.05
CA VAL A 329 -17.09 -19.09 -13.04
C VAL A 329 -18.33 -19.71 -12.37
N SER A 330 -18.59 -20.98 -12.66
CA SER A 330 -19.64 -21.76 -11.98
C SER A 330 -19.24 -22.21 -10.58
N ASN A 331 -20.20 -22.28 -9.65
CA ASN A 331 -20.00 -22.69 -8.25
C ASN A 331 -18.86 -21.92 -7.54
N LEU A 332 -18.83 -20.60 -7.74
CA LEU A 332 -17.75 -19.72 -7.28
C LEU A 332 -17.45 -19.88 -5.79
N THR A 333 -18.47 -19.86 -4.93
CA THR A 333 -18.32 -19.96 -3.46
C THR A 333 -17.63 -21.26 -3.06
N ASP A 334 -18.07 -22.40 -3.58
CA ASP A 334 -17.47 -23.70 -3.27
C ASP A 334 -16.03 -23.78 -3.77
N ARG A 335 -15.76 -23.27 -4.97
CA ARG A 335 -14.40 -23.22 -5.53
C ARG A 335 -13.45 -22.33 -4.72
N LEU A 336 -13.93 -21.20 -4.23
CA LEU A 336 -13.16 -20.31 -3.35
C LEU A 336 -12.84 -21.02 -2.02
N LEU A 337 -13.82 -21.71 -1.44
CA LEU A 337 -13.61 -22.49 -0.22
C LEU A 337 -12.59 -23.60 -0.39
N ASP A 338 -12.71 -24.37 -1.47
CA ASP A 338 -11.78 -25.46 -1.75
C ASP A 338 -10.36 -24.93 -2.05
N THR A 339 -10.26 -23.82 -2.79
CA THR A 339 -8.98 -23.15 -3.02
C THR A 339 -8.35 -22.69 -1.70
N ARG A 340 -9.15 -22.14 -0.78
CA ARG A 340 -8.65 -21.69 0.53
C ARG A 340 -8.19 -22.85 1.41
N ARG A 341 -8.95 -23.94 1.47
CA ARG A 341 -8.52 -25.19 2.13
C ARG A 341 -7.23 -25.73 1.55
N HIS A 342 -7.06 -25.63 0.24
CA HIS A 342 -5.85 -26.05 -0.43
C HIS A 342 -4.65 -25.17 -0.06
N LEU A 343 -4.82 -23.84 -0.02
CA LEU A 343 -3.78 -22.90 0.42
C LEU A 343 -3.37 -23.13 1.88
N LEU A 344 -4.29 -23.59 2.74
CA LEU A 344 -4.03 -23.96 4.13
C LEU A 344 -3.41 -25.37 4.28
N GLY A 345 -3.20 -26.10 3.18
CA GLY A 345 -2.68 -27.46 3.19
C GLY A 345 -3.67 -28.52 3.68
N LEU A 346 -4.95 -28.18 3.81
CA LEU A 346 -6.01 -29.08 4.30
C LEU A 346 -6.52 -30.04 3.22
N THR A 347 -6.38 -29.68 1.94
CA THR A 347 -6.83 -30.50 0.81
C THR A 347 -5.74 -30.63 -0.28
N PRO A 348 -5.65 -31.80 -0.94
CA PRO A 348 -4.72 -31.99 -2.05
C PRO A 348 -5.11 -31.10 -3.24
N ASN A 349 -4.13 -30.75 -4.08
CA ASN A 349 -4.29 -29.86 -5.23
C ASN A 349 -5.39 -30.36 -6.17
N THR A 350 -6.56 -29.77 -6.07
CA THR A 350 -7.64 -29.91 -7.03
C THR A 350 -7.22 -29.10 -8.25
N GLY A 351 -6.98 -29.75 -9.40
CA GLY A 351 -6.68 -29.08 -10.68
C GLY A 351 -7.85 -28.23 -11.18
N LEU A 352 -8.19 -27.21 -10.41
CA LEU A 352 -9.32 -26.32 -10.62
C LEU A 352 -9.01 -25.39 -11.78
N GLU A 353 -9.94 -25.31 -12.71
CA GLU A 353 -9.98 -24.22 -13.69
C GLU A 353 -10.01 -22.88 -12.95
N HIS A 354 -9.34 -21.87 -13.51
CA HIS A 354 -9.24 -20.52 -12.94
C HIS A 354 -8.49 -20.41 -11.59
N LEU A 355 -7.63 -21.37 -11.24
CA LEU A 355 -6.92 -21.37 -9.94
C LEU A 355 -6.18 -20.06 -9.63
N THR A 356 -5.49 -19.45 -10.61
CA THR A 356 -4.80 -18.16 -10.42
C THR A 356 -5.77 -17.04 -10.04
N LEU A 357 -6.92 -16.97 -10.71
CA LEU A 357 -7.97 -16.01 -10.41
C LEU A 357 -8.52 -16.23 -8.98
N LEU A 358 -8.85 -17.47 -8.62
CA LEU A 358 -9.39 -17.82 -7.30
C LEU A 358 -8.40 -17.47 -6.17
N LYS A 359 -7.11 -17.80 -6.36
CA LYS A 359 -6.04 -17.42 -5.42
C LYS A 359 -5.91 -15.90 -5.30
N GLY A 360 -5.96 -15.18 -6.43
CA GLY A 360 -5.93 -13.71 -6.45
C GLY A 360 -7.12 -13.06 -5.73
N ILE A 361 -8.33 -13.63 -5.89
CA ILE A 361 -9.54 -13.18 -5.17
C ILE A 361 -9.36 -13.35 -3.65
N ILE A 362 -8.83 -14.49 -3.21
CA ILE A 362 -8.56 -14.73 -1.78
C ILE A 362 -7.54 -13.71 -1.27
N VAL A 363 -6.41 -13.52 -1.96
CA VAL A 363 -5.40 -12.51 -1.53
C VAL A 363 -6.02 -11.12 -1.42
N LEU A 364 -6.87 -10.74 -2.38
CA LEU A 364 -7.52 -9.44 -2.37
C LEU A 364 -8.52 -9.28 -1.21
N GLU A 365 -9.31 -10.32 -0.91
CA GLU A 365 -10.21 -10.35 0.24
C GLU A 365 -9.43 -10.15 1.55
N GLU A 366 -8.33 -10.88 1.72
CA GLU A 366 -7.49 -10.85 2.92
C GLU A 366 -6.76 -9.50 3.06
N PHE A 367 -6.23 -8.95 1.97
CA PHE A 367 -5.56 -7.66 1.95
C PHE A 367 -6.49 -6.50 2.31
N CYS A 368 -7.73 -6.49 1.82
CA CYS A 368 -8.70 -5.45 2.21
C CYS A 368 -9.03 -5.49 3.71
N LYS A 369 -9.10 -6.67 4.32
CA LYS A 369 -9.27 -6.81 5.78
C LYS A 369 -8.07 -6.32 6.55
N GLU A 370 -6.87 -6.64 6.07
CA GLU A 370 -5.61 -6.19 6.65
C GLU A 370 -5.49 -4.65 6.61
N LEU A 371 -5.77 -4.02 5.46
CA LEU A 371 -5.79 -2.55 5.34
C LEU A 371 -6.82 -1.90 6.27
N ALA A 372 -8.01 -2.49 6.38
CA ALA A 372 -9.03 -2.03 7.31
C ALA A 372 -8.56 -2.13 8.78
N ALA A 373 -7.84 -3.20 9.13
CA ALA A 373 -7.31 -3.39 10.48
C ALA A 373 -6.17 -2.40 10.78
N ILE A 374 -5.28 -2.15 9.81
CA ILE A 374 -4.25 -1.11 9.91
C ILE A 374 -4.89 0.27 10.09
N ALA A 375 -5.93 0.59 9.31
CA ALA A 375 -6.67 1.85 9.46
C ALA A 375 -7.29 1.98 10.86
N PHE A 376 -7.90 0.91 11.37
CA PHE A 376 -8.51 0.85 12.70
C PHE A 376 -7.49 1.08 13.82
N VAL A 377 -6.31 0.46 13.74
CA VAL A 377 -5.24 0.62 14.74
C VAL A 377 -4.64 2.03 14.71
N LYS A 378 -4.43 2.59 13.51
CA LYS A 378 -3.72 3.87 13.33
C LYS A 378 -4.58 5.10 13.57
N LEU A 379 -5.87 5.04 13.27
CA LEU A 379 -6.79 6.17 13.42
C LEU A 379 -7.47 6.04 14.79
N PRO A 380 -7.08 6.83 15.81
CA PRO A 380 -7.81 6.83 17.05
C PRO A 380 -9.25 7.20 16.75
N LEU A 381 -10.21 6.42 17.24
CA LEU A 381 -11.60 6.85 17.33
C LEU A 381 -11.57 8.19 18.07
N GLU A 382 -11.98 9.27 17.41
CA GLU A 382 -12.22 10.55 18.06
C GLU A 382 -13.29 10.33 19.14
N SER A 383 -12.86 10.03 20.37
CA SER A 383 -13.62 10.09 21.65
C SER A 383 -12.95 9.28 22.78
N ARG A 384 -11.66 9.53 23.04
CA ARG A 384 -11.06 9.18 24.34
C ARG A 384 -10.40 10.37 25.02
N ASP A 385 -11.07 11.52 24.94
CA ASP A 385 -10.84 12.65 25.84
C ASP A 385 -12.15 13.03 26.52
N SER A 386 -12.48 12.27 27.57
CA SER A 386 -12.94 12.89 28.81
C SER A 386 -12.04 12.35 29.93
N PRO A 387 -11.38 13.20 30.72
CA PRO A 387 -10.52 12.73 31.80
C PRO A 387 -11.41 12.32 32.98
N GLY A 388 -11.66 11.02 33.12
CA GLY A 388 -12.39 10.48 34.28
C GLY A 388 -12.69 9.00 34.14
N ASP A 389 -12.04 8.20 34.99
CA ASP A 389 -12.28 6.78 35.28
C ASP A 389 -11.94 5.71 34.23
N SER A 390 -10.87 4.96 34.54
CA SER A 390 -10.81 3.51 34.33
C SER A 390 -11.48 2.81 35.54
N PRO A 391 -12.09 1.60 35.41
CA PRO A 391 -11.50 0.48 34.66
C PRO A 391 -12.48 -0.44 33.88
N GLY A 392 -11.92 -1.21 32.93
CA GLY A 392 -12.48 -2.47 32.42
C GLY A 392 -12.46 -2.61 30.88
N PRO A 393 -11.97 -3.71 30.30
CA PRO A 393 -11.99 -3.91 28.86
C PRO A 393 -13.39 -4.37 28.42
N ALA A 394 -14.14 -3.49 27.79
CA ALA A 394 -15.34 -3.86 27.06
C ALA A 394 -14.97 -4.04 25.58
N VAL A 395 -14.87 -5.30 25.15
CA VAL A 395 -14.85 -5.68 23.74
C VAL A 395 -16.22 -5.31 23.15
N PRO A 396 -16.30 -4.48 22.10
CA PRO A 396 -17.58 -4.26 21.43
C PRO A 396 -17.91 -5.50 20.59
N HIS A 397 -19.01 -6.17 20.94
CA HIS A 397 -19.66 -7.14 20.07
C HIS A 397 -20.15 -6.40 18.81
N LEU A 398 -19.42 -6.55 17.71
CA LEU A 398 -19.91 -6.25 16.37
C LEU A 398 -20.72 -7.46 15.89
N ASP A 399 -22.03 -7.41 16.11
CA ASP A 399 -22.97 -8.29 15.43
C ASP A 399 -23.02 -7.90 13.94
N LEU A 400 -22.27 -8.64 13.12
CA LEU A 400 -22.40 -8.67 11.68
C LEU A 400 -23.31 -9.85 11.31
N GLN A 401 -24.55 -9.54 10.94
CA GLN A 401 -25.40 -10.43 10.14
C GLN A 401 -25.13 -10.22 8.65
#